data_AF-A0A8J2L0W0-F1
#
_entry.id   AF-A0A8J2L0W0-F1
#
_cell.length_a   1.000
_cell.length_b   1.000
_cell.length_c   1.000
_cell.angle_alpha   90.00
_cell.angle_beta   90.00
_cell.angle_gamma   90.00
#
_symmetry.space_group_name_H-M   'P 1'
#
loop_
_entity.id
_entity.type
_entity.pdbx_description
1 polymer ?
#
loop_
_entity_poly.entity_id
_entity_poly.type
_entity_poly.pdbx_seq_one_letter_code
_entity_poly.pdbx_strand_id
1 'polypeptide(L)'
;MLKTYRRIQTMMKATIEIQRTDFWFSTANTEQLYESMCPTDKHCFNFNINSVNYQDYVHTANYGVRYFACKEEDRDLPRARNNFRRFKIYYITVWSLFILFVF
;
A
#
# COMPACT_ATOMS: atom_id res chain seq x y z
N MET A 1 -2.64 -20.74 16.32
CA MET A 1 -3.67 -19.68 16.28
C MET A 1 -3.34 -18.52 17.22
N LEU A 2 -3.27 -18.70 18.55
CA LEU A 2 -2.99 -17.61 19.51
C LEU A 2 -1.67 -16.86 19.30
N LYS A 3 -0.58 -17.57 18.96
CA LYS A 3 0.74 -16.94 18.70
C LYS A 3 0.71 -16.00 17.49
N THR A 4 0.07 -16.44 16.40
CA THR A 4 -0.12 -15.65 15.18
C THR A 4 -0.98 -14.42 15.46
N TYR A 5 -2.08 -14.59 16.19
CA TYR A 5 -2.96 -13.50 16.60
C TYR A 5 -2.22 -12.45 17.44
N ARG A 6 -1.43 -12.87 18.45
CA ARG A 6 -0.61 -11.95 19.25
C ARG A 6 0.39 -11.18 18.39
N ARG A 7 1.05 -11.84 17.43
CA ARG A 7 2.00 -11.19 16.51
C ARG A 7 1.31 -10.10 15.69
N ILE A 8 0.14 -10.39 15.12
CA ILE A 8 -0.67 -9.41 14.37
C ILE A 8 -1.06 -8.24 15.28
N GLN A 9 -1.53 -8.53 16.49
CA GLN A 9 -1.92 -7.51 17.47
C GLN A 9 -0.75 -6.59 17.86
N THR A 10 0.45 -7.13 18.03
CA THR A 10 1.66 -6.33 18.30
C THR A 10 1.99 -5.40 17.13
N MET A 11 1.93 -5.90 15.88
CA MET A 11 2.18 -5.04 14.71
C MET A 11 1.12 -3.96 14.55
N MET A 12 -0.16 -4.31 14.74
CA MET A 12 -1.26 -3.33 14.69
C MET A 12 -1.10 -2.24 15.75
N LYS A 13 -0.71 -2.59 16.98
CA LYS A 13 -0.43 -1.61 18.03
C LYS A 13 0.72 -0.67 17.65
N ALA A 14 1.77 -1.18 17.01
CA ALA A 14 2.90 -0.36 16.58
C ALA A 14 2.53 0.65 15.48
N THR A 15 1.55 0.35 14.64
CA THR A 15 1.12 1.23 13.53
C THR A 15 -0.08 2.10 13.86
N ILE A 16 -0.71 1.92 15.02
CA ILE A 16 -2.03 2.50 15.33
C ILE A 16 -1.99 4.03 15.42
N GLU A 17 -0.91 4.61 15.93
CA GLU A 17 -0.77 6.06 16.11
C GLU A 17 -0.66 6.77 14.75
N ILE A 18 0.02 6.16 13.79
CA ILE A 18 0.13 6.68 12.41
C ILE A 18 -1.23 6.59 11.72
N GLN A 19 -1.98 5.50 11.95
CA GLN A 19 -3.29 5.29 11.35
C GLN A 19 -4.40 6.17 11.94
N ARG A 20 -4.26 6.59 13.20
CA ARG A 20 -5.23 7.45 13.89
C ARG A 20 -4.98 8.94 13.70
N THR A 21 -3.81 9.31 13.19
CA THR A 21 -3.46 10.70 12.94
C THR A 21 -3.78 11.03 11.50
N ASP A 22 -4.82 11.83 11.28
CA ASP A 22 -5.09 12.40 9.96
C ASP A 22 -4.14 13.58 9.74
N PHE A 23 -3.27 13.44 8.74
CA PHE A 23 -2.40 14.51 8.31
C PHE A 23 -3.01 15.24 7.11
N TRP A 24 -3.31 16.52 7.29
CA TRP A 24 -3.71 17.40 6.20
C TRP A 24 -2.57 18.36 5.87
N PHE A 25 -2.12 18.30 4.62
CA PHE A 25 -1.13 19.24 4.08
C PHE A 25 -1.72 19.91 2.85
N SER A 26 -1.57 21.24 2.76
CA SER A 26 -1.90 21.97 1.54
C SER A 26 -0.66 22.02 0.64
N THR A 27 -0.84 21.67 -0.64
CA THR A 27 0.19 21.75 -1.68
C THR A 27 0.02 22.94 -2.62
N ALA A 28 -0.98 23.79 -2.38
CA ALA A 28 -1.36 24.86 -3.30
C ALA A 28 -0.19 25.80 -3.67
N ASN A 29 0.63 26.20 -2.68
CA ASN A 29 1.79 27.06 -2.93
C ASN A 29 2.87 26.35 -3.76
N THR A 30 3.06 25.05 -3.53
CA THR A 30 4.03 24.23 -4.27
C THR A 30 3.59 24.06 -5.73
N GLU A 31 2.29 23.87 -5.96
CA GLU A 31 1.71 23.78 -7.30
C GLU A 31 1.84 25.11 -8.05
N GLN A 32 1.49 26.23 -7.41
CA GLN A 32 1.66 27.57 -8.00
C GLN A 32 3.13 27.89 -8.30
N LEU A 33 4.04 27.53 -7.39
CA LEU A 33 5.47 27.66 -7.62
C LEU A 33 5.87 26.85 -8.86
N TYR A 34 5.46 25.59 -8.95
CA TYR A 34 5.75 24.77 -10.11
C TYR A 34 5.25 25.41 -11.40
N GLU A 35 4.00 25.89 -11.42
CA GLU A 35 3.40 26.53 -12.59
C GLU A 35 4.18 27.76 -13.06
N SER A 36 4.65 28.59 -12.13
CA SER A 36 5.42 29.81 -12.44
C SER A 36 6.87 29.58 -12.91
N MET A 37 7.43 28.37 -12.73
CA MET A 37 8.78 28.06 -13.19
C MET A 37 8.91 28.04 -14.72
N CYS A 38 10.10 28.39 -15.21
CA CYS A 38 10.43 28.28 -16.62
C CYS A 38 10.55 26.80 -17.05
N PRO A 39 10.41 26.49 -18.35
CA PRO A 39 10.50 25.11 -18.84
C PRO A 39 11.83 24.42 -18.49
N THR A 40 12.94 25.16 -18.51
CA THR A 40 14.27 24.63 -18.16
C THR A 40 14.33 24.16 -16.71
N ASP A 41 13.82 24.97 -15.77
CA ASP A 41 13.82 24.64 -14.35
C ASP A 41 12.86 23.48 -14.04
N LYS A 42 11.70 23.45 -14.70
CA LYS A 42 10.75 22.31 -14.62
C LYS A 42 11.40 21.01 -15.06
N HIS A 43 12.26 21.04 -16.08
CA HIS A 43 12.98 19.86 -16.55
C HIS A 43 14.10 19.45 -15.58
N CYS A 44 14.90 20.40 -15.09
CA CYS A 44 16.00 20.12 -14.16
C CYS A 44 15.52 19.68 -12.77
N PHE A 45 14.38 20.22 -12.31
CA PHE A 45 13.83 20.04 -10.97
C PHE A 45 12.35 19.69 -11.03
N ASN A 46 12.01 18.58 -11.67
CA ASN A 46 10.61 18.14 -11.74
C ASN A 46 10.12 17.60 -10.38
N PHE A 47 9.25 18.36 -9.73
CA PHE A 47 8.50 17.93 -8.54
C PHE A 47 6.99 17.82 -8.79
N ASN A 48 6.57 17.72 -10.06
CA ASN A 48 5.18 17.49 -10.41
C ASN A 48 4.78 16.02 -10.16
N ILE A 49 3.99 15.82 -9.11
CA ILE A 49 3.48 14.50 -8.70
C ILE A 49 2.60 13.86 -9.79
N ASN A 50 1.94 14.65 -10.64
CA ASN A 50 1.13 14.13 -11.75
C ASN A 50 1.95 13.48 -12.86
N SER A 51 3.25 13.76 -12.93
CA SER A 51 4.15 13.14 -13.92
C SER A 51 4.63 11.74 -13.53
N VAL A 52 4.34 11.30 -12.30
CA VAL A 52 4.79 10.00 -11.76
C VAL A 52 3.95 8.87 -12.34
N ASN A 53 4.61 7.82 -12.85
CA ASN A 53 3.92 6.55 -13.09
C ASN A 53 3.66 5.84 -11.75
N TYR A 54 2.47 6.05 -11.21
CA TYR A 54 2.07 5.47 -9.93
C TYR A 54 2.10 3.93 -9.92
N GLN A 55 1.85 3.28 -11.06
CA GLN A 55 1.90 1.81 -11.10
C GLN A 55 3.32 1.30 -10.83
N ASP A 56 4.31 1.87 -11.50
CA ASP A 56 5.72 1.50 -11.32
C ASP A 56 6.24 1.92 -9.95
N TYR A 57 5.84 3.11 -9.48
CA TYR A 57 6.20 3.60 -8.15
C TYR A 57 5.70 2.65 -7.06
N VAL A 58 4.41 2.32 -7.06
CA VAL A 58 3.79 1.42 -6.07
C VAL A 58 4.38 0.02 -6.18
N HIS A 59 4.66 -0.46 -7.39
CA HIS A 59 5.31 -1.76 -7.59
C HIS A 59 6.70 -1.80 -6.93
N THR A 60 7.53 -0.80 -7.19
CA THR A 60 8.88 -0.68 -6.65
C THR A 60 8.88 -0.48 -5.14
N ALA A 61 7.98 0.36 -4.63
CA ALA A 61 7.82 0.59 -3.19
C ALA A 61 7.42 -0.70 -2.46
N ASN A 62 6.44 -1.44 -3.01
CA ASN A 62 6.02 -2.71 -2.43
C ASN A 62 7.11 -3.78 -2.48
N TYR A 63 7.90 -3.83 -3.55
CA TYR A 63 9.08 -4.68 -3.61
C TYR A 63 10.06 -4.33 -2.48
N GLY A 64 10.36 -3.05 -2.28
CA GLY A 64 11.25 -2.59 -1.21
C GLY A 64 10.76 -2.99 0.18
N VAL A 65 9.47 -2.81 0.47
CA VAL A 65 8.88 -3.25 1.75
C VAL A 65 9.02 -4.75 1.93
N ARG A 66 8.65 -5.55 0.92
CA ARG A 66 8.69 -7.01 1.01
C ARG A 66 10.12 -7.53 1.21
N TYR A 67 11.06 -7.03 0.42
CA TYR A 67 12.44 -7.48 0.46
C TYR A 67 13.18 -6.97 1.70
N PHE A 68 13.14 -5.66 1.97
CA PHE A 68 13.96 -5.07 3.03
C PHE A 68 13.32 -5.11 4.41
N ALA A 69 12.01 -4.83 4.52
CA ALA A 69 11.32 -4.79 5.81
C ALA A 69 10.79 -6.16 6.22
N CYS A 70 10.14 -6.88 5.30
CA CYS A 70 9.56 -8.18 5.60
C CYS A 70 10.54 -9.35 5.45
N LYS A 71 11.71 -9.13 4.83
CA LYS A 71 12.73 -10.16 4.56
C LYS A 71 12.16 -11.32 3.74
N GLU A 72 11.25 -11.03 2.81
CA GLU A 72 10.73 -12.01 1.84
C GLU A 72 11.57 -12.02 0.57
N GLU A 73 11.83 -13.21 0.02
CA GLU A 73 12.52 -13.35 -1.26
C GLU A 73 11.53 -13.47 -2.42
N ASP A 74 11.98 -13.19 -3.64
CA ASP A 74 11.11 -13.29 -4.83
C ASP A 74 10.62 -14.70 -5.12
N ARG A 75 11.39 -15.72 -4.70
CA ARG A 75 10.96 -17.13 -4.76
C ARG A 75 9.67 -17.40 -3.96
N ASP A 76 9.34 -16.57 -2.98
CA ASP A 76 8.14 -16.72 -2.16
C ASP A 76 6.88 -16.12 -2.81
N LEU A 77 7.02 -15.33 -3.89
CA LEU A 77 5.91 -14.68 -4.59
C LEU A 77 4.83 -15.66 -5.09
N PRO A 78 5.17 -16.79 -5.78
CA PRO A 78 4.16 -17.72 -6.25
C PRO A 78 3.37 -18.34 -5.11
N ARG A 79 4.04 -18.63 -3.98
CA ARG A 79 3.41 -19.15 -2.77
C ARG A 79 2.46 -18.13 -2.16
N ALA A 80 2.89 -16.87 -2.03
CA ALA A 80 2.05 -15.78 -1.54
C ALA A 80 0.79 -15.59 -2.43
N ARG A 81 0.96 -15.60 -3.76
CA ARG A 81 -0.17 -15.49 -4.71
C ARG A 81 -1.14 -16.67 -4.59
N ASN A 82 -0.65 -17.89 -4.42
CA ASN A 82 -1.52 -19.06 -4.24
C ASN A 82 -2.28 -19.02 -2.90
N ASN A 83 -1.61 -18.60 -1.82
CA ASN A 83 -2.25 -18.40 -0.51
C ASN A 83 -3.34 -17.33 -0.59
N PHE A 84 -3.06 -16.20 -1.26
CA PHE A 84 -4.05 -15.14 -1.46
C PHE A 84 -5.24 -15.62 -2.29
N ARG A 85 -5.01 -16.40 -3.36
CA ARG A 85 -6.09 -17.01 -4.15
C ARG A 85 -6.97 -17.91 -3.30
N ARG A 86 -6.38 -18.77 -2.47
CA ARG A 86 -7.12 -19.64 -1.53
C ARG A 86 -7.96 -18.82 -0.56
N PHE A 87 -7.36 -17.80 0.05
CA PHE A 87 -8.05 -16.90 0.97
C PHE A 87 -9.24 -16.19 0.30
N LYS A 88 -9.05 -15.70 -0.94
CA LYS A 88 -10.13 -15.05 -1.71
C LYS A 88 -11.29 -16.02 -1.97
N ILE A 89 -11.00 -17.28 -2.33
CA ILE A 89 -12.03 -18.30 -2.54
C ILE A 89 -12.78 -18.54 -1.22
N TYR A 90 -12.08 -18.77 -0.11
CA TYR A 90 -12.72 -18.96 1.19
C TYR A 90 -13.60 -17.77 1.57
N TYR A 91 -13.09 -16.55 1.42
CA TYR A 91 -13.83 -15.33 1.71
C TYR A 91 -15.13 -15.24 0.90
N ILE A 92 -15.04 -15.42 -0.42
CA ILE A 92 -16.20 -15.38 -1.31
C ILE A 92 -17.21 -16.47 -0.93
N THR A 93 -16.76 -17.71 -0.69
CA THR A 93 -17.66 -18.81 -0.32
C THR A 93 -18.37 -18.57 1.01
N VAL A 94 -17.68 -18.03 2.01
CA VAL A 94 -18.29 -17.73 3.31
C VAL A 94 -19.30 -16.60 3.16
N TRP A 95 -18.95 -15.55 2.41
CA TRP A 95 -19.87 -14.43 2.15
C TRP A 95 -21.10 -14.85 1.35
N SER A 96 -20.95 -15.71 0.34
CA SER A 96 -22.08 -16.20 -0.45
C SER A 96 -23.03 -17.07 0.38
N LEU A 97 -22.49 -17.94 1.25
CA LEU A 97 -23.31 -18.74 2.16
C LEU A 97 -24.00 -17.86 3.19
N PHE A 98 -23.30 -16.86 3.74
CA PHE A 98 -23.90 -15.90 4.67
C PHE A 98 -25.09 -15.19 4.03
N ILE A 99 -24.96 -14.69 2.80
CA ILE A 99 -26.08 -14.09 2.07
C ILE A 99 -27.23 -15.09 1.92
N LEU A 100 -26.95 -16.32 1.45
CA LEU A 100 -27.95 -17.36 1.19
C LEU A 100 -28.71 -17.86 2.44
N PHE A 101 -28.09 -17.81 3.63
CA PHE A 101 -28.68 -18.34 4.87
C PHE A 101 -29.29 -17.25 5.75
N VAL A 102 -28.94 -15.97 5.53
CA VAL A 102 -29.42 -14.84 6.35
C VAL A 102 -30.45 -13.98 5.62
N PHE A 103 -30.45 -13.97 4.28
CA PHE A 103 -31.48 -13.35 3.44
C PHE A 103 -32.25 -14.42 2.67
#